data_AF-A0A818FP44-F1
#
_entry.id   AF-A0A818FP44-F1
#
_cell.length_a   1.000
_cell.length_b   1.000
_cell.length_c   1.000
_cell.angle_alpha   90.00
_cell.angle_beta   90.00
_cell.angle_gamma   90.00
#
_symmetry.space_group_name_H-M   'P 1'
#
loop_
_entity.id
_entity.type
_entity.pdbx_description
1 polymer ?
#
loop_
_entity_poly.entity_id
_entity_poly.type
_entity_poly.pdbx_seq_one_letter_code
_entity_poly.pdbx_strand_id
1 'polypeptide(L)'
;MVRLSMGSLGAQSSGKIINMMTNDVQTVDHLGLDAHFLWIGTLETIVVLVILWSHVGFTILLAMIYTLMVISVQILCGKVMQIIWTKRVQQTDLRIKLMNEIVKSIHLVKMYVWERPFQLKVERVRRKETFYVILKSLMNTVKIVNGYSFSLIFFLIVFGLLWYRRAPFNTDFFTIAFVLISYLRHTYLHGFATSCVNISQYWVAVQRIQEFLNAGEFNQQKMIVIENEFNSENKLTVDIQNLSSTWESSSFQLRNVTFSARTGELIIVIGSIASGKSSLLMTLLGEMKMIGGAVKLNRNARFCYVPQESWIFSDSIKENILFGMEFNEKKFNESIYAAGFDTGNQLASGTYSQLHQMCPEFKQWTQTNTNNPRLDSSSASDTASQLNSSPTPEFVTQFSLFAGVPTSPETEKLLVPTTEKSVQKQTEEFKRIGSVSGSVYLRYIQASLWGVLGIAIIFTLFMGTSVLTLFTNWWLGRWSNAERIRYASKSTNANCTIENHSPILNMTMNAWFKKRDNYFYTLLG
;
A
#
# COMPACT_ATOMS: atom_id res chain seq x y z
N MET A 1 1.98 -16.41 -0.94
CA MET A 1 3.15 -16.20 -0.06
C MET A 1 3.75 -17.51 0.43
N VAL A 2 3.01 -18.36 1.14
CA VAL A 2 3.54 -19.60 1.77
C VAL A 2 4.17 -20.60 0.77
N ARG A 3 3.79 -20.52 -0.51
CA ARG A 3 4.32 -21.36 -1.59
C ARG A 3 5.38 -20.68 -2.46
N LEU A 4 5.84 -19.46 -2.15
CA LEU A 4 6.91 -18.85 -2.96
C LEU A 4 8.23 -19.60 -2.73
N SER A 5 8.98 -19.85 -3.79
CA SER A 5 10.37 -20.34 -3.69
C SER A 5 11.28 -19.31 -3.01
N MET A 6 12.30 -19.76 -2.28
CA MET A 6 13.30 -18.87 -1.66
C MET A 6 14.05 -18.00 -2.69
N GLY A 7 14.27 -18.52 -3.91
CA GLY A 7 14.84 -17.74 -5.02
C GLY A 7 13.95 -16.56 -5.43
N SER A 8 12.64 -16.82 -5.56
CA SER A 8 11.65 -15.77 -5.85
C SER A 8 11.40 -14.84 -4.66
N LEU A 9 11.50 -15.34 -3.43
CA LEU A 9 11.39 -14.54 -2.20
C LEU A 9 12.56 -13.55 -2.06
N GLY A 10 13.77 -13.95 -2.47
CA GLY A 10 14.92 -13.05 -2.54
C GLY A 10 14.70 -11.89 -3.53
N ALA A 11 13.99 -12.14 -4.64
CA ALA A 11 13.64 -11.11 -5.63
C ALA A 11 12.46 -10.24 -5.17
N GLN A 12 11.50 -10.82 -4.44
CA GLN A 12 10.31 -10.14 -3.92
C GLN A 12 10.51 -9.77 -2.45
N SER A 13 11.16 -8.63 -2.19
CA SER A 13 11.39 -8.18 -0.81
C SER A 13 10.09 -8.09 -0.01
N SER A 14 10.14 -8.39 1.30
CA SER A 14 8.97 -8.30 2.20
C SER A 14 8.28 -6.93 2.13
N GLY A 15 9.06 -5.85 1.98
CA GLY A 15 8.54 -4.50 1.79
C GLY A 15 7.76 -4.32 0.49
N LYS A 16 8.17 -4.95 -0.61
CA LYS A 16 7.45 -4.93 -1.88
C LYS A 16 6.09 -5.63 -1.75
N ILE A 17 6.04 -6.76 -1.05
CA ILE A 17 4.77 -7.50 -0.87
C ILE A 17 3.83 -6.75 0.08
N ILE A 18 4.34 -6.17 1.18
CA ILE A 18 3.54 -5.31 2.06
C ILE A 18 2.98 -4.11 1.29
N ASN A 19 3.81 -3.44 0.48
CA ASN A 19 3.37 -2.31 -0.33
C ASN A 19 2.30 -2.71 -1.37
N MET A 20 2.41 -3.89 -1.97
CA MET A 20 1.39 -4.42 -2.88
C MET A 20 0.07 -4.64 -2.13
N MET A 21 0.12 -5.26 -0.94
CA MET A 21 -1.06 -5.52 -0.12
C MET A 21 -1.72 -4.24 0.41
N THR A 22 -0.93 -3.21 0.74
CA THR A 22 -1.46 -1.96 1.31
C THR A 22 -1.87 -0.94 0.27
N ASN A 23 -1.14 -0.79 -0.83
CA ASN A 23 -1.39 0.27 -1.82
C ASN A 23 -2.00 -0.25 -3.12
N ASP A 24 -1.51 -1.37 -3.67
CA ASP A 24 -1.98 -1.87 -4.96
C ASP A 24 -3.38 -2.48 -4.85
N VAL A 25 -3.64 -3.25 -3.79
CA VAL A 25 -4.98 -3.79 -3.50
C VAL A 25 -6.00 -2.67 -3.27
N GLN A 26 -5.64 -1.61 -2.53
CA GLN A 26 -6.52 -0.45 -2.35
C GLN A 26 -6.80 0.28 -3.67
N THR A 27 -5.79 0.38 -4.54
CA THR A 27 -5.98 0.97 -5.88
C THR A 27 -6.94 0.15 -6.73
N VAL A 28 -6.88 -1.18 -6.62
CA VAL A 28 -7.81 -2.09 -7.30
C VAL A 28 -9.24 -1.94 -6.76
N ASP A 29 -9.41 -1.80 -5.45
CA ASP A 29 -10.72 -1.62 -4.82
C ASP A 29 -11.42 -0.33 -5.30
N HIS A 30 -10.68 0.78 -5.40
CA HIS A 30 -11.23 2.06 -5.86
C HIS A 30 -11.61 2.10 -7.36
N LEU A 31 -11.06 1.20 -8.20
CA LEU A 31 -11.40 1.15 -9.63
C LEU A 31 -12.90 0.91 -9.86
N GLY A 32 -13.52 0.06 -9.03
CA GLY A 32 -14.91 -0.34 -9.19
C GLY A 32 -15.89 0.84 -9.21
N LEU A 33 -15.54 1.97 -8.59
CA LEU A 33 -16.34 3.19 -8.61
C LEU A 33 -15.89 4.16 -9.71
N ASP A 34 -14.57 4.32 -9.92
CA ASP A 34 -14.01 5.36 -10.78
C ASP A 34 -14.03 5.02 -12.28
N ALA A 35 -13.98 3.73 -12.63
CA ALA A 35 -13.96 3.28 -14.03
C ALA A 35 -15.28 3.58 -14.76
N HIS A 36 -16.40 3.57 -14.04
CA HIS A 36 -17.71 3.80 -14.62
C HIS A 36 -17.88 5.22 -15.16
N PHE A 37 -17.21 6.21 -14.55
CA PHE A 37 -17.29 7.60 -15.03
C PHE A 37 -16.76 7.80 -16.45
N LEU A 38 -15.85 6.94 -16.93
CA LEU A 38 -15.28 7.10 -18.28
C LEU A 38 -16.31 6.83 -19.37
N TRP A 39 -17.05 5.72 -19.27
CA TRP A 39 -18.04 5.33 -20.28
C TRP A 39 -19.42 5.94 -20.03
N ILE A 40 -19.82 6.10 -18.77
CA ILE A 40 -21.07 6.81 -18.43
C ILE A 40 -20.94 8.26 -18.87
N GLY A 41 -19.79 8.89 -18.64
CA GLY A 41 -19.59 10.29 -19.02
C GLY A 41 -19.60 10.54 -20.53
N THR A 42 -19.07 9.61 -21.33
CA THR A 42 -19.14 9.74 -22.80
C THR A 42 -20.56 9.53 -23.31
N LEU A 43 -21.30 8.55 -22.79
CA LEU A 43 -22.71 8.35 -23.13
C LEU A 43 -23.57 9.54 -22.72
N GLU A 44 -23.39 10.04 -21.50
CA GLU A 44 -24.07 11.24 -20.98
C GLU A 44 -23.81 12.45 -21.90
N THR A 45 -22.57 12.64 -22.33
CA THR A 45 -22.21 13.71 -23.27
C THR A 45 -22.97 13.59 -24.60
N ILE A 46 -23.02 12.38 -25.17
CA ILE A 46 -23.73 12.13 -26.43
C ILE A 46 -25.22 12.41 -26.28
N VAL A 47 -25.85 11.89 -25.22
CA VAL A 47 -27.29 12.07 -24.96
C VAL A 47 -27.64 13.54 -24.80
N VAL A 48 -26.88 14.29 -23.98
CA VAL A 48 -27.09 15.73 -23.79
C VAL A 48 -26.97 16.49 -25.11
N LEU A 49 -25.95 16.18 -25.92
CA LEU A 49 -25.75 16.84 -27.22
C LEU A 49 -26.89 16.53 -28.21
N VAL A 50 -27.43 15.31 -28.22
CA VAL A 50 -28.58 14.93 -29.06
C VAL A 50 -29.85 15.65 -28.62
N ILE A 51 -30.12 15.72 -27.31
CA ILE A 51 -31.28 16.45 -26.78
C ILE A 51 -31.18 17.94 -27.14
N LEU A 52 -30.01 18.55 -26.96
CA LEU A 52 -29.79 19.95 -27.35
C LEU A 52 -29.91 20.14 -28.87
N TRP A 53 -29.42 19.21 -29.69
CA TRP A 53 -29.59 19.25 -31.14
C TRP A 53 -31.06 19.31 -31.55
N SER A 54 -31.92 18.53 -30.90
CA SER A 54 -33.35 18.46 -31.21
C SER A 54 -34.09 19.79 -30.99
N HIS A 55 -33.56 20.67 -30.12
CA HIS A 55 -34.19 21.93 -29.76
C HIS A 55 -33.56 23.14 -30.45
N VAL A 56 -32.24 23.17 -30.63
CA VAL A 56 -31.51 24.33 -31.16
C VAL A 56 -31.09 24.15 -32.63
N GLY A 57 -31.10 22.91 -33.14
CA GLY A 57 -30.66 22.59 -34.48
C GLY A 57 -29.16 22.82 -34.69
N PHE A 58 -28.79 23.27 -35.90
CA PHE A 58 -27.39 23.39 -36.35
C PHE A 58 -26.48 24.31 -35.50
N THR A 59 -27.04 25.19 -34.67
CA THR A 59 -26.25 26.10 -33.81
C THR A 59 -25.40 25.35 -32.77
N ILE A 60 -25.79 24.13 -32.39
CA ILE A 60 -25.04 23.31 -31.44
C ILE A 60 -23.71 22.79 -32.02
N LEU A 61 -23.49 22.84 -33.34
CA LEU A 61 -22.25 22.38 -33.98
C LEU A 61 -21.01 23.10 -33.41
N LEU A 62 -21.09 24.41 -33.18
CA LEU A 62 -20.00 25.18 -32.56
C LEU A 62 -19.74 24.73 -31.13
N ALA A 63 -20.79 24.43 -30.37
CA ALA A 63 -20.68 23.90 -29.01
C ALA A 63 -20.13 22.47 -29.00
N MET A 64 -20.45 21.63 -30.00
CA MET A 64 -19.88 20.31 -30.19
C MET A 64 -18.37 20.37 -30.49
N ILE A 65 -17.95 21.27 -31.38
CA ILE A 65 -16.52 21.49 -31.67
C ILE A 65 -15.77 21.92 -30.40
N TYR A 66 -16.34 22.87 -29.65
CA TYR A 66 -15.78 23.31 -28.37
C TYR A 66 -15.66 22.14 -27.37
N THR A 67 -16.69 21.30 -27.30
CA THR A 67 -16.71 20.11 -26.43
C THR A 67 -15.61 19.12 -26.78
N LEU A 68 -15.41 18.83 -28.08
CA LEU A 68 -14.32 17.97 -28.56
C LEU A 68 -12.93 18.56 -28.26
N MET A 69 -12.78 19.88 -28.39
CA MET A 69 -11.56 20.59 -28.02
C MET A 69 -11.25 20.44 -26.54
N VAL A 70 -12.25 20.61 -25.66
CA VAL A 70 -12.09 20.46 -24.21
C VAL A 70 -11.74 19.02 -23.83
N ILE A 71 -12.36 18.01 -24.45
CA ILE A 71 -11.98 16.60 -24.25
C ILE A 71 -10.51 16.37 -24.62
N SER A 72 -10.07 16.95 -25.74
CA SER A 72 -8.67 16.83 -26.19
C SER A 72 -7.68 17.46 -25.21
N VAL A 73 -8.00 18.64 -24.67
CA VAL A 73 -7.21 19.29 -23.62
C VAL A 73 -7.17 18.45 -22.35
N GLN A 74 -8.28 17.84 -21.94
CA GLN A 74 -8.34 16.95 -20.77
C GLN A 74 -7.46 15.71 -20.94
N ILE A 75 -7.41 15.11 -22.13
CA ILE A 75 -6.50 14.00 -22.45
C ILE A 75 -5.03 14.43 -22.27
N LEU A 76 -4.66 15.61 -22.80
CA LEU A 76 -3.30 16.14 -22.67
C LEU A 76 -2.94 16.41 -21.20
N CYS A 77 -3.84 17.04 -20.44
CA CYS A 77 -3.68 17.22 -19.00
C CYS A 77 -3.54 15.90 -18.25
N GLY A 78 -4.29 14.87 -18.65
CA GLY A 78 -4.17 13.50 -18.11
C GLY A 78 -2.78 12.91 -18.34
N LYS A 79 -2.22 13.03 -19.54
CA LYS A 79 -0.85 12.57 -19.85
C LYS A 79 0.20 13.30 -19.02
N VAL A 80 0.09 14.62 -18.87
CA VAL A 80 1.01 15.40 -18.03
C VAL A 80 0.88 14.99 -16.56
N MET A 81 -0.35 14.78 -16.07
CA MET A 81 -0.62 14.31 -14.71
C MET A 81 0.02 12.93 -14.45
N GLN A 82 -0.04 12.02 -15.43
CA GLN A 82 0.61 10.72 -15.34
C GLN A 82 2.14 10.86 -15.18
N ILE A 83 2.78 11.70 -15.99
CA ILE A 83 4.23 11.95 -15.90
C ILE A 83 4.62 12.51 -14.53
N ILE A 84 3.85 13.48 -14.01
CA ILE A 84 4.07 14.06 -12.68
C ILE A 84 3.92 12.98 -11.60
N TRP A 85 2.90 12.12 -11.72
CA TRP A 85 2.68 11.01 -10.79
C TRP A 85 3.85 10.03 -10.78
N THR A 86 4.34 9.58 -11.95
CA THR A 86 5.48 8.67 -12.05
C THR A 86 6.72 9.26 -11.40
N LYS A 87 7.03 10.54 -11.69
CA LYS A 87 8.17 11.23 -11.09
C LYS A 87 8.04 11.39 -9.58
N ARG A 88 6.82 11.67 -9.07
CA ARG A 88 6.53 11.73 -7.63
C ARG A 88 6.82 10.39 -6.97
N VAL A 89 6.26 9.30 -7.49
CA VAL A 89 6.42 7.94 -6.93
C VAL A 89 7.89 7.56 -6.85
N GLN A 90 8.67 7.82 -7.91
CA GLN A 90 10.12 7.57 -7.91
C GLN A 90 10.86 8.31 -6.78
N GLN A 91 10.53 9.58 -6.51
CA GLN A 91 11.15 10.32 -5.41
C GLN A 91 10.71 9.82 -4.04
N THR A 92 9.43 9.46 -3.89
CA THR A 92 8.89 8.88 -2.65
C THR A 92 9.59 7.54 -2.33
N ASP A 93 9.80 6.68 -3.32
CA ASP A 93 10.51 5.41 -3.15
C ASP A 93 11.96 5.61 -2.72
N LEU A 94 12.68 6.56 -3.35
CA LEU A 94 14.03 6.94 -2.94
C LEU A 94 14.09 7.43 -1.49
N ARG A 95 13.12 8.26 -1.07
CA ARG A 95 13.05 8.75 0.31
C ARG A 95 12.82 7.59 1.29
N ILE A 96 11.87 6.71 1.00
CA ILE A 96 11.55 5.56 1.86
C ILE A 96 12.76 4.63 1.97
N LYS A 97 13.45 4.35 0.86
CA LYS A 97 14.68 3.56 0.86
C LYS A 97 15.76 4.17 1.77
N LEU A 98 16.06 5.46 1.58
CA LEU A 98 17.05 6.17 2.42
C LEU A 98 16.65 6.16 3.90
N MET A 99 15.38 6.40 4.22
CA MET A 99 14.89 6.35 5.61
C MET A 99 15.07 4.96 6.22
N ASN A 100 14.74 3.90 5.47
CA ASN A 100 14.92 2.54 5.94
C ASN A 100 16.40 2.19 6.19
N GLU A 101 17.31 2.62 5.33
CA GLU A 101 18.76 2.45 5.54
C GLU A 101 19.25 3.19 6.79
N ILE A 102 18.79 4.44 7.01
CA ILE A 102 19.15 5.23 8.19
C ILE A 102 18.61 4.60 9.48
N VAL A 103 17.36 4.15 9.48
CA VAL A 103 16.73 3.53 10.66
C VAL A 103 17.42 2.22 11.03
N LYS A 104 17.76 1.38 10.03
CA LYS A 104 18.51 0.13 10.27
C LYS A 104 19.88 0.37 10.90
N SER A 105 20.53 1.49 10.57
CA SER A 105 21.87 1.83 11.07
C SER A 105 21.86 2.98 12.08
N ILE A 106 20.74 3.21 12.79
CA ILE A 106 20.57 4.40 13.64
C ILE A 106 21.62 4.50 14.76
N HIS A 107 22.07 3.37 15.31
CA HIS A 107 23.11 3.35 16.34
C HIS A 107 24.44 3.89 15.83
N LEU A 108 24.86 3.49 14.62
CA LEU A 108 26.09 4.00 14.00
C LEU A 108 25.95 5.48 13.67
N VAL A 109 24.80 5.89 13.12
CA VAL A 109 24.54 7.31 12.80
C VAL A 109 24.68 8.19 14.04
N LYS A 110 24.14 7.74 15.19
CA LYS A 110 24.26 8.47 16.46
C LYS A 110 25.67 8.42 17.05
N MET A 111 26.32 7.27 17.00
CA MET A 111 27.69 7.09 17.52
C MET A 111 28.68 8.04 16.83
N TYR A 112 28.55 8.22 15.51
CA TYR A 112 29.40 9.11 14.72
C TYR A 112 28.87 10.54 14.58
N VAL A 113 27.73 10.87 15.21
CA VAL A 113 27.09 12.20 15.14
C VAL A 113 26.80 12.63 13.69
N TRP A 114 26.36 11.67 12.87
CA TRP A 114 26.08 11.86 11.44
C TRP A 114 24.64 12.31 11.16
N GLU A 115 23.87 12.72 12.17
CA GLU A 115 22.45 13.06 12.01
C GLU A 115 22.26 14.22 11.03
N ARG A 116 23.10 15.27 11.12
CA ARG A 116 23.01 16.45 10.24
C ARG A 116 23.27 16.12 8.77
N PRO A 117 24.37 15.42 8.40
CA PRO A 117 24.59 14.97 7.02
C PRO A 117 23.44 14.12 6.46
N PHE A 118 22.93 13.15 7.22
CA PHE A 118 21.83 12.30 6.78
C PHE A 118 20.50 13.09 6.67
N GLN A 119 20.25 14.02 7.58
CA GLN A 119 19.10 14.93 7.51
C GLN A 119 19.12 15.74 6.21
N LEU A 120 20.26 16.35 5.86
CA LEU A 120 20.40 17.13 4.62
C LEU A 120 20.24 16.26 3.37
N LYS A 121 20.70 15.00 3.41
CA LYS A 121 20.51 14.04 2.31
C LYS A 121 19.03 13.72 2.10
N VAL A 122 18.28 13.46 3.18
CA VAL A 122 16.84 13.22 3.15
C VAL A 122 16.08 14.46 2.68
N GLU A 123 16.46 15.64 3.16
CA GLU A 123 15.81 16.90 2.82
C GLU A 123 15.93 17.24 1.31
N ARG A 124 17.06 16.93 0.68
CA ARG A 124 17.23 17.10 -0.78
C ARG A 124 16.25 16.25 -1.58
N VAL A 125 16.04 14.99 -1.18
CA VAL A 125 15.04 14.12 -1.82
C VAL A 125 13.63 14.62 -1.55
N ARG A 126 13.35 15.02 -0.30
CA ARG A 126 12.04 15.57 0.09
C ARG A 126 11.70 16.86 -0.67
N ARG A 127 12.66 17.75 -0.94
CA ARG A 127 12.42 18.96 -1.74
C ARG A 127 11.96 18.62 -3.15
N LYS A 128 12.58 17.63 -3.80
CA LYS A 128 12.15 17.14 -5.13
C LYS A 128 10.76 16.49 -5.08
N GLU A 129 10.48 15.70 -4.05
CA GLU A 129 9.15 15.12 -3.83
C GLU A 129 8.08 16.21 -3.65
N THR A 130 8.32 17.19 -2.76
CA THR A 130 7.40 18.31 -2.51
C THR A 130 7.15 19.12 -3.78
N PHE A 131 8.15 19.35 -4.62
CA PHE A 131 7.97 20.02 -5.90
C PHE A 131 6.93 19.31 -6.79
N TYR A 132 7.02 17.98 -6.95
CA TYR A 132 6.03 17.23 -7.72
C TYR A 132 4.65 17.18 -7.04
N VAL A 133 4.59 17.22 -5.71
CA VAL A 133 3.32 17.34 -4.97
C VAL A 133 2.65 18.70 -5.25
N ILE A 134 3.42 19.79 -5.25
CA ILE A 134 2.92 21.13 -5.60
C ILE A 134 2.45 21.15 -7.06
N LEU A 135 3.23 20.60 -7.98
CA LEU A 135 2.87 20.55 -9.41
C LEU A 135 1.59 19.72 -9.64
N LYS A 136 1.41 18.60 -8.93
CA LYS A 136 0.14 17.84 -8.91
C LYS A 136 -1.02 18.70 -8.39
N SER A 137 -0.81 19.44 -7.30
CA SER A 137 -1.83 20.32 -6.73
C SER A 137 -2.25 21.40 -7.73
N LEU A 138 -1.29 22.03 -8.40
CA LEU A 138 -1.55 23.01 -9.46
C LEU A 138 -2.36 22.41 -10.61
N MET A 139 -2.02 21.20 -11.06
CA MET A 139 -2.80 20.49 -12.07
C MET A 139 -4.25 20.21 -11.62
N ASN A 140 -4.46 19.93 -10.34
CA ASN A 140 -5.80 19.77 -9.78
C ASN A 140 -6.60 21.07 -9.82
N THR A 141 -5.96 22.21 -9.53
CA THR A 141 -6.58 23.53 -9.67
C THR A 141 -6.96 23.82 -11.12
N VAL A 142 -6.06 23.54 -12.08
CA VAL A 142 -6.35 23.71 -13.52
C VAL A 142 -7.55 22.86 -13.96
N LYS A 143 -7.68 21.63 -13.47
CA LYS A 143 -8.86 20.78 -13.74
C LYS A 143 -10.16 21.42 -13.26
N ILE A 144 -10.17 21.94 -12.02
CA ILE A 144 -11.33 22.58 -11.42
C ILE A 144 -11.72 23.82 -12.25
N VAL A 145 -10.76 24.69 -12.54
CA VAL A 145 -11.00 25.90 -13.34
C VAL A 145 -11.54 25.54 -14.73
N ASN A 146 -10.94 24.56 -15.41
CA ASN A 146 -11.38 24.14 -16.74
C ASN A 146 -12.83 23.65 -16.74
N GLY A 147 -13.26 22.89 -15.72
CA GLY A 147 -14.65 22.42 -15.61
C GLY A 147 -15.66 23.56 -15.41
N TYR A 148 -15.34 24.55 -14.57
CA TYR A 148 -16.21 25.72 -14.40
C TYR A 148 -16.23 26.62 -15.65
N SER A 149 -15.09 26.83 -16.28
CA SER A 149 -14.98 27.59 -17.53
C SER A 149 -15.76 26.94 -18.68
N PHE A 150 -15.78 25.60 -18.77
CA PHE A 150 -16.55 24.86 -19.76
C PHE A 150 -18.03 25.24 -19.75
N SER A 151 -18.67 25.19 -18.57
CA SER A 151 -20.11 25.49 -18.44
C SER A 151 -20.44 26.91 -18.88
N LEU A 152 -19.58 27.88 -18.56
CA LEU A 152 -19.79 29.29 -18.89
C LEU A 152 -19.62 29.53 -20.40
N ILE A 153 -18.54 29.02 -20.99
CA ILE A 153 -18.25 29.22 -22.42
C ILE A 153 -19.27 28.48 -23.28
N PHE A 154 -19.64 27.25 -22.91
CA PHE A 154 -20.67 26.48 -23.62
C PHE A 154 -22.02 27.21 -23.60
N PHE A 155 -22.40 27.75 -22.43
CA PHE A 155 -23.62 28.56 -22.30
C PHE A 155 -23.57 29.81 -23.19
N LEU A 156 -22.46 30.55 -23.20
CA LEU A 156 -22.30 31.73 -24.06
C LEU A 156 -22.37 31.40 -25.55
N ILE A 157 -21.81 30.26 -25.98
CA ILE A 157 -21.88 29.83 -27.39
C ILE A 157 -23.34 29.55 -27.77
N VAL A 158 -24.05 28.72 -27.00
CA VAL A 158 -25.43 28.32 -27.32
C VAL A 158 -26.37 29.52 -27.31
N PHE A 159 -26.38 30.29 -26.22
CA PHE A 159 -27.32 31.40 -26.08
C PHE A 159 -26.90 32.65 -26.86
N GLY A 160 -25.60 32.89 -27.04
CA GLY A 160 -25.09 33.96 -27.90
C GLY A 160 -25.47 33.75 -29.36
N LEU A 161 -25.40 32.52 -29.87
CA LEU A 161 -25.84 32.20 -31.23
C LEU A 161 -27.37 32.25 -31.40
N LEU A 162 -28.12 31.80 -30.39
CA LEU A 162 -29.58 31.94 -30.39
C LEU A 162 -30.02 33.41 -30.42
N TRP A 163 -29.34 34.25 -29.64
CA TRP A 163 -29.52 35.70 -29.65
C TRP A 163 -29.20 36.29 -31.02
N TYR A 164 -28.05 35.93 -31.60
CA TYR A 164 -27.63 36.41 -32.91
C TYR A 164 -28.62 36.03 -34.02
N ARG A 165 -29.16 34.80 -33.99
CA ARG A 165 -30.13 34.30 -34.97
C ARG A 165 -31.54 34.89 -34.80
N ARG A 166 -31.79 35.69 -33.74
CA ARG A 166 -33.12 36.21 -33.38
C ARG A 166 -34.19 35.11 -33.30
N ALA A 167 -33.80 33.93 -32.81
CA ALA A 167 -34.73 32.83 -32.60
C ALA A 167 -35.70 33.17 -31.44
N PRO A 168 -36.97 32.74 -31.49
CA PRO A 168 -37.91 32.98 -30.40
C PRO A 168 -37.37 32.34 -29.12
N PHE A 169 -37.22 33.16 -28.08
CA PHE A 169 -36.70 32.70 -26.80
C PHE A 169 -37.80 31.96 -26.04
N ASN A 170 -37.63 30.65 -25.86
CA ASN A 170 -38.51 29.84 -25.02
C ASN A 170 -37.87 29.64 -23.64
N THR A 171 -38.53 30.12 -22.60
CA THR A 171 -38.04 30.07 -21.22
C THR A 171 -37.91 28.65 -20.70
N ASP A 172 -38.76 27.73 -21.15
CA ASP A 172 -38.71 26.31 -20.76
C ASP A 172 -37.44 25.65 -21.31
N PHE A 173 -37.14 25.91 -22.58
CA PHE A 173 -35.91 25.44 -23.22
C PHE A 173 -34.66 25.97 -22.50
N PHE A 174 -34.66 27.24 -22.10
CA PHE A 174 -33.55 27.83 -21.36
C PHE A 174 -33.25 27.06 -20.06
N THR A 175 -34.28 26.73 -19.29
CA THR A 175 -34.11 25.97 -18.03
C THR A 175 -33.59 24.56 -18.27
N ILE A 176 -34.11 23.85 -19.27
CA ILE A 176 -33.65 22.51 -19.66
C ILE A 176 -32.18 22.56 -20.09
N ALA A 177 -31.83 23.48 -20.98
CA ALA A 177 -30.45 23.63 -21.47
C ALA A 177 -29.47 23.96 -20.34
N PHE A 178 -29.84 24.83 -19.40
CA PHE A 178 -29.01 25.15 -18.23
C PHE A 178 -28.74 23.92 -17.35
N VAL A 179 -29.76 23.10 -17.09
CA VAL A 179 -29.63 21.86 -16.33
C VAL A 179 -28.74 20.85 -17.08
N LEU A 180 -28.96 20.66 -18.38
CA LEU A 180 -28.16 19.77 -19.22
C LEU A 180 -26.68 20.18 -19.29
N ILE A 181 -26.39 21.48 -19.41
CA ILE A 181 -25.02 22.02 -19.37
C ILE A 181 -24.38 21.79 -17.99
N SER A 182 -25.17 21.88 -16.92
CA SER A 182 -24.70 21.61 -15.56
C SER A 182 -24.34 20.13 -15.33
N TYR A 183 -25.05 19.21 -15.98
CA TYR A 183 -24.68 17.78 -16.00
C TYR A 183 -23.36 17.57 -16.73
N LEU A 184 -23.21 18.10 -17.95
CA LEU A 184 -21.94 18.05 -18.69
C LEU A 184 -20.77 18.57 -17.87
N ARG A 185 -20.95 19.69 -17.14
CA ARG A 185 -19.92 20.23 -16.24
C ARG A 185 -19.45 19.19 -15.22
N HIS A 186 -20.37 18.46 -14.58
CA HIS A 186 -20.01 17.45 -13.58
C HIS A 186 -19.15 16.33 -14.21
N THR A 187 -19.54 15.86 -15.40
CA THR A 187 -18.80 14.88 -16.19
C THR A 187 -17.39 15.34 -16.53
N TYR A 188 -17.21 16.60 -16.95
CA TYR A 188 -15.91 17.18 -17.30
C TYR A 188 -15.04 17.54 -16.09
N LEU A 189 -15.64 17.88 -14.95
CA LEU A 189 -14.93 18.23 -13.72
C LEU A 189 -14.34 16.98 -13.04
N HIS A 190 -15.13 15.91 -12.95
CA HIS A 190 -14.77 14.72 -12.18
C HIS A 190 -14.27 13.55 -13.04
N GLY A 191 -14.87 13.29 -14.21
CA GLY A 191 -14.73 12.02 -14.91
C GLY A 191 -13.46 11.89 -15.72
N PHE A 192 -13.28 12.69 -16.76
CA PHE A 192 -12.41 12.24 -17.87
C PHE A 192 -10.91 12.15 -17.54
N ALA A 193 -10.26 13.26 -17.17
CA ALA A 193 -8.81 13.28 -16.94
C ALA A 193 -8.38 12.59 -15.64
N THR A 194 -9.30 12.34 -14.72
CA THR A 194 -9.03 11.64 -13.45
C THR A 194 -9.21 10.14 -13.64
N SER A 195 -10.28 9.70 -14.31
CA SER A 195 -10.47 8.29 -14.65
C SER A 195 -9.34 7.75 -15.53
N CYS A 196 -8.81 8.51 -16.50
CA CYS A 196 -7.64 8.07 -17.28
C CYS A 196 -6.41 7.77 -16.41
N VAL A 197 -6.14 8.61 -15.41
CA VAL A 197 -5.01 8.42 -14.49
C VAL A 197 -5.26 7.23 -13.57
N ASN A 198 -6.49 7.07 -13.06
CA ASN A 198 -6.83 5.99 -12.15
C ASN A 198 -6.82 4.63 -12.86
N ILE A 199 -7.32 4.54 -14.10
CA ILE A 199 -7.23 3.34 -14.94
C ILE A 199 -5.77 2.96 -15.20
N SER A 200 -4.90 3.94 -15.48
CA SER A 200 -3.46 3.68 -15.66
C SER A 200 -2.81 3.14 -14.38
N GLN A 201 -3.16 3.69 -13.21
CA GLN A 201 -2.63 3.21 -11.93
C GLN A 201 -3.10 1.79 -11.62
N TYR A 202 -4.38 1.51 -11.88
CA TYR A 202 -4.94 0.18 -11.79
C TYR A 202 -4.19 -0.82 -12.67
N TRP A 203 -3.95 -0.47 -13.93
CA TRP A 203 -3.26 -1.36 -14.86
C TRP A 203 -1.87 -1.76 -14.34
N VAL A 204 -1.12 -0.78 -13.83
CA VAL A 204 0.20 -1.02 -13.24
C VAL A 204 0.10 -1.86 -11.96
N ALA A 205 -0.90 -1.62 -11.11
CA ALA A 205 -1.14 -2.41 -9.90
C ALA A 205 -1.47 -3.88 -10.22
N VAL A 206 -2.35 -4.11 -11.19
CA VAL A 206 -2.69 -5.46 -11.66
C VAL A 206 -1.47 -6.16 -12.25
N GLN A 207 -0.67 -5.47 -13.07
CA GLN A 207 0.55 -6.04 -13.61
C GLN A 207 1.51 -6.48 -12.50
N ARG A 208 1.70 -5.65 -11.45
CA ARG A 208 2.53 -6.02 -10.29
C ARG A 208 1.99 -7.21 -9.52
N ILE A 209 0.67 -7.27 -9.31
CA ILE A 209 0.01 -8.41 -8.65
C ILE A 209 0.17 -9.68 -9.49
N GLN A 210 -0.03 -9.60 -10.80
CA GLN A 210 0.14 -10.72 -11.71
C GLN A 210 1.60 -11.22 -11.74
N GLU A 211 2.58 -10.32 -11.82
CA GLU A 211 4.01 -10.67 -11.73
C GLU A 211 4.34 -11.38 -10.40
N PHE A 212 3.70 -10.97 -9.30
CA PHE A 212 3.87 -11.63 -8.01
C PHE A 212 3.20 -13.02 -7.97
N LEU A 213 1.97 -13.15 -8.48
CA LEU A 213 1.24 -14.42 -8.50
C LEU A 213 1.87 -15.45 -9.45
N ASN A 214 2.53 -14.98 -10.50
CA ASN A 214 3.27 -15.83 -11.45
C ASN A 214 4.73 -16.07 -11.01
N ALA A 215 5.15 -15.58 -9.85
CA ALA A 215 6.50 -15.84 -9.35
C ALA A 215 6.70 -17.34 -9.10
N GLY A 216 7.94 -17.81 -9.22
CA GLY A 216 8.27 -19.23 -9.10
C GLY A 216 7.84 -19.79 -7.75
N GLU A 217 6.93 -20.77 -7.78
CA GLU A 217 6.50 -21.48 -6.58
C GLU A 217 7.53 -22.53 -6.17
N PHE A 218 7.55 -22.81 -4.87
CA PHE A 218 8.20 -23.98 -4.30
C PHE A 218 7.54 -25.23 -4.89
N ASN A 219 8.17 -25.81 -5.90
CA ASN A 219 7.87 -27.18 -6.26
C ASN A 219 8.38 -28.04 -5.11
N GLN A 220 7.47 -28.70 -4.39
CA GLN A 220 7.79 -29.91 -3.64
C GLN A 220 8.36 -30.91 -4.65
N GLN A 221 9.64 -30.77 -5.00
CA GLN A 221 10.35 -31.81 -5.71
C GLN A 221 10.18 -33.04 -4.83
N LYS A 222 9.65 -34.12 -5.43
CA LYS A 222 9.47 -35.42 -4.76
C LYS A 222 10.82 -35.83 -4.17
N MET A 223 11.09 -35.41 -2.93
CA MET A 223 11.88 -36.19 -1.99
C MET A 223 11.31 -37.60 -2.13
N ILE A 224 12.15 -38.54 -2.53
CA ILE A 224 11.70 -39.91 -2.75
C ILE A 224 11.41 -40.45 -1.36
N VAL A 225 10.17 -40.28 -0.90
CA VAL A 225 9.67 -40.92 0.30
C VAL A 225 9.58 -42.40 -0.05
N ILE A 226 10.60 -43.16 0.35
CA ILE A 226 10.59 -44.61 0.15
C ILE A 226 9.62 -45.18 1.17
N GLU A 227 8.48 -45.68 0.70
CA GLU A 227 7.50 -46.36 1.53
C GLU A 227 8.00 -47.71 2.06
N ASN A 228 8.95 -48.38 1.40
CA ASN A 228 9.06 -49.84 1.49
C ASN A 228 10.45 -50.45 1.79
N GLU A 229 11.45 -49.72 2.30
CA GLU A 229 12.76 -50.34 2.68
C GLU A 229 13.25 -50.05 4.11
N PHE A 230 12.49 -49.31 4.91
CA PHE A 230 12.78 -49.21 6.34
C PHE A 230 12.15 -50.39 7.08
N ASN A 231 12.78 -51.56 6.98
CA ASN A 231 12.58 -52.62 7.97
C ASN A 231 12.75 -51.99 9.36
N SER A 232 11.92 -52.37 10.31
CA SER A 232 11.96 -51.90 11.71
C SER A 232 13.33 -52.06 12.40
N GLU A 233 14.25 -52.83 11.80
CA GLU A 233 15.64 -53.00 12.22
C GLU A 233 16.60 -51.91 11.67
N ASN A 234 16.32 -51.36 10.48
CA ASN A 234 17.12 -50.29 9.89
C ASN A 234 16.61 -48.93 10.39
N LYS A 235 17.20 -48.44 11.49
CA LYS A 235 16.97 -47.09 12.05
C LYS A 235 17.41 -45.93 11.14
N LEU A 236 17.70 -46.17 9.87
CA LEU A 236 18.18 -45.15 8.95
C LEU A 236 17.02 -44.15 8.70
N THR A 237 17.32 -42.85 8.65
CA THR A 237 16.31 -41.78 8.68
C THR A 237 16.45 -40.85 7.48
N VAL A 238 17.69 -40.60 7.10
CA VAL A 238 18.07 -39.78 5.95
C VAL A 238 19.15 -40.53 5.17
N ASP A 239 18.96 -40.70 3.88
CA ASP A 239 19.98 -41.23 2.97
C ASP A 239 20.08 -40.35 1.73
N ILE A 240 21.24 -39.75 1.55
CA ILE A 240 21.58 -38.86 0.44
C ILE A 240 22.57 -39.59 -0.45
N GLN A 241 22.24 -39.73 -1.74
CA GLN A 241 23.09 -40.38 -2.73
C GLN A 241 23.42 -39.45 -3.88
N ASN A 242 24.70 -39.11 -4.05
CA ASN A 242 25.25 -38.29 -5.13
C ASN A 242 24.46 -36.99 -5.40
N LEU A 243 24.01 -36.35 -4.32
CA LEU A 243 23.18 -35.16 -4.38
C LEU A 243 23.95 -33.99 -4.95
N SER A 244 23.35 -33.37 -5.97
CA SER A 244 23.79 -32.09 -6.49
C SER A 244 22.63 -31.09 -6.48
N SER A 245 22.80 -29.97 -5.78
CA SER A 245 21.76 -28.95 -5.61
C SER A 245 22.29 -27.54 -5.84
N THR A 246 21.42 -26.62 -6.23
CA THR A 246 21.77 -25.21 -6.48
C THR A 246 20.63 -24.28 -6.07
N TRP A 247 20.97 -23.02 -5.80
CA TRP A 247 19.96 -21.96 -5.71
C TRP A 247 19.63 -21.48 -7.12
N GLU A 248 18.36 -21.22 -7.41
CA GLU A 248 17.87 -20.82 -8.74
C GLU A 248 18.62 -19.63 -9.36
N SER A 249 19.22 -18.78 -8.52
CA SER A 249 19.86 -17.52 -8.93
C SER A 249 21.37 -17.47 -8.62
N SER A 250 22.02 -18.59 -8.25
CA SER A 250 23.42 -18.59 -7.80
C SER A 250 24.32 -19.49 -8.65
N SER A 251 25.59 -19.11 -8.80
CA SER A 251 26.64 -20.00 -9.31
C SER A 251 27.08 -21.08 -8.31
N PHE A 252 26.64 -20.97 -7.05
CA PHE A 252 26.96 -21.93 -6.00
C PHE A 252 26.18 -23.23 -6.21
N GLN A 253 26.91 -24.35 -6.12
CA GLN A 253 26.34 -25.67 -6.29
C GLN A 253 26.97 -26.62 -5.26
N LEU A 254 26.14 -27.34 -4.52
CA LEU A 254 26.57 -28.54 -3.81
C LEU A 254 26.70 -29.65 -4.84
N ARG A 255 27.82 -30.35 -4.85
CA ARG A 255 28.11 -31.40 -5.84
C ARG A 255 28.47 -32.70 -5.14
N ASN A 256 27.90 -33.80 -5.63
CA ASN A 256 28.20 -35.17 -5.24
C ASN A 256 28.22 -35.39 -3.71
N VAL A 257 27.23 -34.85 -3.01
CA VAL A 257 27.07 -35.08 -1.57
C VAL A 257 26.45 -36.45 -1.35
N THR A 258 27.13 -37.31 -0.60
CA THR A 258 26.64 -38.64 -0.22
C THR A 258 26.81 -38.83 1.27
N PHE A 259 25.72 -39.08 1.99
CA PHE A 259 25.74 -39.23 3.44
C PHE A 259 24.45 -39.95 3.91
N SER A 260 24.56 -40.75 4.97
CA SER A 260 23.41 -41.36 5.63
C SER A 260 23.41 -41.06 7.14
N ALA A 261 22.21 -40.88 7.70
CA ALA A 261 21.98 -40.67 9.14
C ALA A 261 21.02 -41.72 9.70
N ARG A 262 21.28 -42.20 10.91
CA ARG A 262 20.39 -43.09 11.65
C ARG A 262 19.75 -42.42 12.87
N THR A 263 18.62 -42.94 13.30
CA THR A 263 17.88 -42.48 14.47
C THR A 263 18.73 -42.66 15.73
N GLY A 264 18.94 -41.57 16.47
CA GLY A 264 19.74 -41.54 17.69
C GLY A 264 21.21 -41.14 17.48
N GLU A 265 21.63 -40.85 16.24
CA GLU A 265 22.98 -40.35 15.96
C GLU A 265 23.04 -38.82 16.08
N LEU A 266 24.13 -38.32 16.67
CA LEU A 266 24.50 -36.91 16.66
C LEU A 266 25.53 -36.69 15.54
N ILE A 267 25.15 -35.90 14.54
CA ILE A 267 26.00 -35.62 13.37
C ILE A 267 26.45 -34.17 13.41
N ILE A 268 27.76 -33.97 13.35
CA ILE A 268 28.38 -32.64 13.38
C ILE A 268 28.94 -32.33 11.99
N VAL A 269 28.44 -31.27 11.36
CA VAL A 269 28.91 -30.79 10.05
C VAL A 269 29.92 -29.67 10.24
N ILE A 270 31.18 -29.93 9.87
CA ILE A 270 32.29 -28.96 9.96
C ILE A 270 32.75 -28.51 8.57
N GLY A 271 33.28 -27.29 8.47
CA GLY A 271 33.83 -26.75 7.23
C GLY A 271 34.05 -25.25 7.27
N SER A 272 34.88 -24.73 6.37
CA SER A 272 35.21 -23.29 6.25
C SER A 272 33.97 -22.42 6.01
N ILE A 273 34.09 -21.09 6.22
CA ILE A 273 33.00 -20.15 5.89
C ILE A 273 32.69 -20.28 4.38
N ALA A 274 31.41 -20.22 4.01
CA ALA A 274 30.92 -20.40 2.64
C ALA A 274 31.17 -21.78 1.98
N SER A 275 31.54 -22.81 2.75
CA SER A 275 31.63 -24.21 2.27
C SER A 275 30.28 -24.85 1.90
N GLY A 276 29.15 -24.20 2.15
CA GLY A 276 27.82 -24.73 1.81
C GLY A 276 27.08 -25.45 2.93
N LYS A 277 27.52 -25.35 4.19
CA LYS A 277 26.84 -25.96 5.36
C LYS A 277 25.35 -25.60 5.45
N SER A 278 25.02 -24.32 5.38
CA SER A 278 23.62 -23.86 5.40
C SER A 278 22.85 -24.32 4.16
N SER A 279 23.52 -24.36 2.99
CA SER A 279 22.95 -24.89 1.75
C SER A 279 22.60 -26.39 1.87
N LEU A 280 23.41 -27.17 2.60
CA LEU A 280 23.14 -28.60 2.83
C LEU A 280 21.84 -28.77 3.62
N LEU A 281 21.67 -28.01 4.71
CA LEU A 281 20.44 -28.02 5.50
C LEU A 281 19.22 -27.56 4.70
N MET A 282 19.37 -26.51 3.89
CA MET A 282 18.30 -26.03 3.00
C MET A 282 17.93 -27.06 1.94
N THR A 283 18.89 -27.86 1.46
CA THR A 283 18.59 -28.96 0.55
C THR A 283 17.80 -30.07 1.25
N LEU A 284 18.11 -30.37 2.51
CA LEU A 284 17.36 -31.35 3.33
C LEU A 284 15.93 -30.89 3.66
N LEU A 285 15.70 -29.58 3.79
CA LEU A 285 14.35 -29.02 3.93
C LEU A 285 13.57 -28.98 2.60
N GLY A 286 14.25 -29.23 1.48
CA GLY A 286 13.69 -29.16 0.14
C GLY A 286 13.74 -27.78 -0.50
N GLU A 287 14.25 -26.75 0.19
CA GLU A 287 14.30 -25.34 -0.25
C GLU A 287 15.25 -25.07 -1.42
N MET A 288 16.27 -25.93 -1.61
CA MET A 288 17.17 -25.84 -2.75
C MET A 288 16.75 -26.78 -3.88
N LYS A 289 16.87 -26.30 -5.11
CA LYS A 289 16.57 -27.09 -6.30
C LYS A 289 17.59 -28.22 -6.45
N MET A 290 17.10 -29.45 -6.49
CA MET A 290 17.90 -30.63 -6.80
C MET A 290 18.09 -30.74 -8.32
N ILE A 291 19.36 -30.87 -8.74
CA ILE A 291 19.75 -31.06 -10.15
C ILE A 291 19.90 -32.56 -10.44
N GLY A 292 20.43 -33.32 -9.49
CA GLY A 292 20.63 -34.75 -9.61
C GLY A 292 20.92 -35.41 -8.27
N GLY A 293 20.90 -36.73 -8.26
CA GLY A 293 20.98 -37.56 -7.05
C GLY A 293 19.60 -37.91 -6.47
N ALA A 294 19.62 -38.56 -5.32
CA ALA A 294 18.41 -38.95 -4.61
C ALA A 294 18.53 -38.64 -3.12
N VAL A 295 17.46 -38.10 -2.53
CA VAL A 295 17.30 -37.96 -1.09
C VAL A 295 16.14 -38.84 -0.66
N LYS A 296 16.43 -39.80 0.21
CA LYS A 296 15.49 -40.75 0.77
C LYS A 296 15.25 -40.35 2.22
N LEU A 297 13.98 -40.12 2.56
CA LEU A 297 13.56 -39.74 3.91
C LEU A 297 12.54 -40.74 4.45
N ASN A 298 12.64 -41.03 5.73
CA ASN A 298 11.61 -41.80 6.44
C ASN A 298 10.31 -40.97 6.51
N ARG A 299 9.18 -41.57 6.12
CA ARG A 299 7.85 -40.92 6.09
C ARG A 299 7.41 -40.36 7.44
N ASN A 300 7.84 -40.98 8.55
CA ASN A 300 7.46 -40.56 9.90
C ASN A 300 8.41 -39.51 10.49
N ALA A 301 9.46 -39.12 9.77
CA ALA A 301 10.40 -38.12 10.23
C ALA A 301 9.74 -36.74 10.29
N ARG A 302 9.84 -36.08 11.45
CA ARG A 302 9.50 -34.67 11.61
C ARG A 302 10.80 -33.86 11.63
N PHE A 303 10.81 -32.74 10.92
CA PHE A 303 11.96 -31.86 10.87
C PHE A 303 11.76 -30.68 11.83
N CYS A 304 12.81 -30.34 12.56
CA CYS A 304 12.94 -29.10 13.30
C CYS A 304 14.13 -28.34 12.71
N TYR A 305 13.98 -27.05 12.45
CA TYR A 305 15.02 -26.21 11.86
C TYR A 305 15.19 -24.95 12.68
N VAL A 306 16.44 -24.65 13.03
CA VAL A 306 16.83 -23.40 13.70
C VAL A 306 17.69 -22.61 12.71
N PRO A 307 17.20 -21.47 12.19
CA PRO A 307 17.95 -20.66 11.25
C PRO A 307 19.15 -19.97 11.89
N GLN A 308 20.17 -19.67 11.07
CA GLN A 308 21.34 -18.90 11.50
C GLN A 308 20.95 -17.49 11.99
N GLU A 309 20.01 -16.85 11.32
CA GLU A 309 19.38 -15.61 11.78
C GLU A 309 18.09 -15.97 12.51
N SER A 310 18.03 -15.67 13.81
CA SER A 310 16.84 -15.98 14.61
C SER A 310 15.64 -15.14 14.17
N TRP A 311 14.47 -15.78 14.10
CA TRP A 311 13.21 -15.11 13.84
C TRP A 311 12.30 -15.25 15.07
N ILE A 312 11.79 -14.13 15.54
CA ILE A 312 10.94 -14.03 16.74
C ILE A 312 9.63 -13.36 16.30
N PHE A 313 8.51 -14.03 16.56
CA PHE A 313 7.18 -13.47 16.36
C PHE A 313 6.93 -12.31 17.31
N SER A 314 6.10 -11.37 16.88
CA SER A 314 5.61 -10.27 17.71
C SER A 314 4.53 -10.75 18.69
N ASP A 315 4.90 -11.68 19.57
CA ASP A 315 4.08 -12.27 20.62
C ASP A 315 4.95 -12.46 21.90
N SER A 316 4.37 -13.00 22.96
CA SER A 316 5.08 -13.36 24.19
C SER A 316 6.19 -14.37 23.93
N ILE A 317 7.22 -14.39 24.79
CA ILE A 317 8.30 -15.38 24.71
C ILE A 317 7.73 -16.79 24.83
N LYS A 318 6.73 -16.98 25.69
CA LYS A 318 6.04 -18.24 25.87
C LYS A 318 5.44 -18.73 24.55
N GLU A 319 4.70 -17.89 23.84
CA GLU A 319 4.10 -18.27 22.54
C GLU A 319 5.15 -18.50 21.45
N ASN A 320 6.24 -17.73 21.47
CA ASN A 320 7.39 -17.97 20.58
C ASN A 320 8.04 -19.34 20.81
N ILE A 321 8.11 -19.80 22.07
CA ILE A 321 8.64 -21.13 22.43
C ILE A 321 7.63 -22.24 22.11
N LEU A 322 6.34 -22.02 22.42
CA LEU A 322 5.28 -23.01 22.18
C LEU A 322 5.02 -23.22 20.70
N PHE A 323 5.18 -22.19 19.87
CA PHE A 323 5.01 -22.25 18.41
C PHE A 323 3.62 -22.83 18.02
N GLY A 324 2.58 -22.48 18.78
CA GLY A 324 1.20 -22.95 18.60
C GLY A 324 0.88 -24.33 19.21
N MET A 325 1.80 -24.96 19.95
CA MET A 325 1.53 -26.19 20.70
C MET A 325 0.87 -25.90 22.06
N GLU A 326 0.15 -26.90 22.59
CA GLU A 326 -0.44 -26.81 23.94
C GLU A 326 0.63 -26.68 25.02
N PHE A 327 0.35 -25.86 26.04
CA PHE A 327 1.29 -25.61 27.13
C PHE A 327 1.43 -26.84 28.04
N ASN A 328 2.65 -27.39 28.10
CA ASN A 328 3.03 -28.41 29.05
C ASN A 328 4.15 -27.89 29.95
N GLU A 329 3.82 -27.61 31.20
CA GLU A 329 4.71 -26.97 32.17
C GLU A 329 6.03 -27.74 32.37
N LYS A 330 5.97 -29.08 32.47
CA LYS A 330 7.17 -29.91 32.67
C LYS A 330 8.13 -29.78 31.48
N LYS A 331 7.63 -30.01 30.26
CA LYS A 331 8.45 -29.92 29.04
C LYS A 331 8.97 -28.51 28.80
N PHE A 332 8.16 -27.50 29.12
CA PHE A 332 8.55 -26.10 28.98
C PHE A 332 9.71 -25.75 29.92
N ASN A 333 9.61 -26.12 31.20
CA ASN A 333 10.67 -25.87 32.18
C ASN A 333 11.96 -26.65 31.87
N GLU A 334 11.84 -27.90 31.43
CA GLU A 334 12.99 -28.71 30.97
C GLU A 334 13.68 -28.07 29.76
N SER A 335 12.92 -27.57 28.79
CA SER A 335 13.47 -26.93 27.57
C SER A 335 14.19 -25.63 27.90
N ILE A 336 13.64 -24.82 28.81
CA ILE A 336 14.25 -23.58 29.29
C ILE A 336 15.54 -23.86 30.04
N TYR A 337 15.51 -24.85 30.95
CA TYR A 337 16.69 -25.26 31.70
C TYR A 337 17.81 -25.76 30.78
N ALA A 338 17.47 -26.62 29.81
CA ALA A 338 18.43 -27.12 28.81
C ALA A 338 19.00 -26.01 27.92
N ALA A 339 18.24 -24.94 27.68
CA ALA A 339 18.70 -23.76 26.94
C ALA A 339 19.54 -22.78 27.78
N GLY A 340 19.75 -23.05 29.08
CA GLY A 340 20.56 -22.21 29.96
C GLY A 340 19.85 -20.96 30.47
N PHE A 341 18.52 -20.96 30.52
CA PHE A 341 17.74 -19.88 31.13
C PHE A 341 17.42 -20.23 32.60
N ASP A 342 18.06 -19.55 33.56
CA ASP A 342 18.06 -19.92 35.00
C ASP A 342 16.71 -19.73 35.75
N THR A 343 15.71 -19.05 35.17
CA THR A 343 14.42 -18.77 35.84
C THR A 343 13.21 -18.92 34.93
N GLY A 344 12.82 -20.16 34.62
CA GLY A 344 11.65 -20.46 33.76
C GLY A 344 10.32 -19.79 34.17
N ASN A 345 10.15 -19.46 35.46
CA ASN A 345 8.95 -18.78 35.96
C ASN A 345 8.90 -17.27 35.67
N GLN A 346 10.03 -16.60 35.43
CA GLN A 346 10.07 -15.15 35.14
C GLN A 346 9.99 -14.84 33.64
N LEU A 347 10.40 -15.77 32.78
CA LEU A 347 10.36 -15.65 31.32
C LEU A 347 8.96 -15.85 30.72
N ALA A 348 8.09 -16.61 31.40
CA ALA A 348 6.77 -16.99 30.89
C ALA A 348 5.77 -15.82 30.72
N SER A 349 6.06 -14.64 31.26
CA SER A 349 5.20 -13.45 31.20
C SER A 349 5.82 -12.25 30.47
N GLY A 350 7.06 -12.37 29.99
CA GLY A 350 7.81 -11.27 29.40
C GLY A 350 7.64 -11.10 27.89
N THR A 351 7.64 -9.85 27.40
CA THR A 351 7.84 -9.53 25.97
C THR A 351 9.36 -9.49 25.65
N TYR A 352 9.79 -9.67 24.39
CA TYR A 352 11.20 -9.61 23.97
C TYR A 352 11.98 -8.38 24.50
N SER A 353 11.32 -7.21 24.57
CA SER A 353 11.87 -5.98 25.14
C SER A 353 12.17 -6.08 26.63
N GLN A 354 11.35 -6.82 27.39
CA GLN A 354 11.52 -7.04 28.83
C GLN A 354 12.66 -8.02 29.11
N LEU A 355 12.89 -8.98 28.20
CA LEU A 355 14.02 -9.92 28.26
C LEU A 355 15.38 -9.20 28.16
N HIS A 356 15.49 -8.20 27.27
CA HIS A 356 16.67 -7.34 27.14
C HIS A 356 17.00 -6.54 28.41
N GLN A 357 16.03 -6.36 29.30
CA GLN A 357 16.20 -5.66 30.58
C GLN A 357 16.39 -6.61 31.77
N MET A 358 15.78 -7.80 31.73
CA MET A 358 15.80 -8.76 32.84
C MET A 358 17.04 -9.66 32.85
N CYS A 359 17.67 -9.92 31.69
CA CYS A 359 18.82 -10.82 31.60
C CYS A 359 20.04 -10.09 30.99
N PRO A 360 21.00 -9.62 31.81
CA PRO A 360 22.24 -8.99 31.34
C PRO A 360 23.05 -9.89 30.39
N GLU A 361 23.05 -11.20 30.66
CA GLU A 361 23.76 -12.21 29.86
C GLU A 361 23.13 -12.41 28.49
N PHE A 362 21.79 -12.40 28.39
CA PHE A 362 21.07 -12.47 27.12
C PHE A 362 21.35 -11.25 26.23
N LYS A 363 21.46 -10.06 26.86
CA LYS A 363 21.88 -8.83 26.17
C LYS A 363 23.30 -8.94 25.64
N GLN A 364 24.22 -9.55 26.40
CA GLN A 364 25.60 -9.77 25.96
C GLN A 364 25.69 -10.81 24.82
N TRP A 365 24.88 -11.87 24.88
CA TRP A 365 24.81 -12.93 23.87
C TRP A 365 24.21 -12.45 22.53
N THR A 366 23.16 -11.64 22.59
CA THR A 366 22.55 -11.01 21.40
C THR A 366 23.46 -9.96 20.78
N GLN A 367 24.21 -9.19 21.59
CA GLN A 367 25.18 -8.20 21.12
C GLN A 367 26.44 -8.82 20.51
N THR A 368 26.96 -9.92 21.07
CA THR A 368 28.13 -10.62 20.51
C THR A 368 27.85 -11.26 19.16
N ASN A 369 26.64 -11.78 18.93
CA ASN A 369 26.23 -12.31 17.62
C ASN A 369 25.89 -11.22 16.59
N THR A 370 25.48 -10.01 17.01
CA THR A 370 25.21 -8.88 16.10
C THR A 370 26.46 -8.05 15.78
N ASN A 371 27.48 -8.05 16.64
CA ASN A 371 28.71 -7.24 16.49
C ASN A 371 29.85 -7.93 15.74
N ASN A 372 29.61 -9.05 15.04
CA ASN A 372 30.58 -9.61 14.08
C ASN A 372 30.19 -9.20 12.64
N PRO A 373 30.50 -7.97 12.19
CA PRO A 373 30.53 -7.68 10.77
C PRO A 373 31.63 -8.53 10.13
N ARG A 374 31.34 -9.09 8.97
CA ARG A 374 32.26 -9.86 8.11
C ARG A 374 33.64 -9.19 8.10
N LEU A 375 34.64 -9.86 8.68
CA LEU A 375 36.04 -9.51 8.51
C LEU A 375 36.41 -9.77 7.05
N ASP A 376 36.90 -8.73 6.38
CA ASP A 376 37.39 -8.77 5.00
C ASP A 376 38.51 -9.81 4.86
N SER A 377 38.41 -10.61 3.79
CA SER A 377 39.23 -11.78 3.50
C SER A 377 40.63 -11.44 2.94
N SER A 378 41.37 -10.53 3.56
CA SER A 378 42.70 -10.13 3.07
C SER A 378 43.80 -10.02 4.12
N SER A 379 43.57 -10.41 5.38
CA SER A 379 44.60 -10.38 6.43
C SER A 379 44.86 -11.71 7.15
N ALA A 380 44.19 -12.79 6.73
CA ALA A 380 44.29 -14.11 7.36
C ALA A 380 45.28 -15.08 6.68
N SER A 381 46.06 -14.64 5.68
CA SER A 381 47.07 -15.48 5.02
C SER A 381 48.42 -15.48 5.72
N ASP A 382 48.72 -14.47 6.55
CA ASP A 382 50.11 -14.22 6.99
C ASP A 382 50.38 -14.65 8.43
N THR A 383 49.36 -15.09 9.17
CA THR A 383 49.49 -15.51 10.59
C THR A 383 49.45 -17.02 10.79
N ALA A 384 49.22 -17.81 9.73
CA ALA A 384 49.11 -19.27 9.82
C ALA A 384 50.46 -20.03 9.67
N SER A 385 51.59 -19.32 9.49
CA SER A 385 52.90 -19.92 9.21
C SER A 385 53.93 -19.83 10.35
N GLN A 386 53.56 -19.32 11.54
CA GLN A 386 54.52 -19.10 12.64
C GLN A 386 54.19 -19.78 13.98
N LEU A 387 53.25 -20.72 14.03
CA LEU A 387 52.95 -21.48 15.26
C LEU A 387 53.15 -22.99 15.03
N ASN A 388 54.40 -23.38 14.81
CA ASN A 388 54.85 -24.77 14.90
C ASN A 388 56.15 -24.84 15.73
N SER A 389 56.03 -24.73 17.05
CA SER A 389 57.03 -25.27 18.00
C SER A 389 56.60 -25.15 19.48
N SER A 390 56.18 -26.29 20.05
CA SER A 390 56.21 -26.65 21.50
C SER A 390 55.21 -25.97 22.48
N PRO A 391 55.02 -26.52 23.70
CA PRO A 391 54.09 -27.60 24.01
C PRO A 391 52.91 -27.18 24.92
N THR A 392 51.94 -28.08 25.06
CA THR A 392 50.72 -28.03 25.90
C THR A 392 50.91 -27.46 27.31
N PRO A 393 49.87 -26.77 27.84
CA PRO A 393 49.49 -26.97 29.22
C PRO A 393 48.00 -27.31 29.40
N GLU A 394 47.77 -28.21 30.35
CA GLU A 394 46.50 -28.63 30.91
C GLU A 394 45.75 -27.45 31.56
N PHE A 395 44.42 -27.38 31.38
CA PHE A 395 43.56 -26.63 32.29
C PHE A 395 42.37 -27.53 32.69
N VAL A 396 42.60 -28.21 33.81
CA VAL A 396 41.66 -29.10 34.49
C VAL A 396 40.70 -28.26 35.35
N THR A 397 39.41 -28.57 35.21
CA THR A 397 38.28 -28.37 36.13
C THR A 397 38.54 -27.65 37.47
N GLN A 398 37.94 -26.47 37.64
CA GLN A 398 37.57 -25.91 38.95
C GLN A 398 36.24 -25.15 38.85
N PHE A 399 35.13 -25.85 39.05
CA PHE A 399 33.86 -25.26 39.48
C PHE A 399 33.08 -26.30 40.29
N SER A 400 33.65 -26.72 41.41
CA SER A 400 32.99 -27.61 42.37
C SER A 400 33.57 -27.40 43.77
N LEU A 401 33.39 -26.21 44.33
CA LEU A 401 33.63 -25.94 45.76
C LEU A 401 32.69 -24.81 46.17
N PHE A 402 31.48 -25.16 46.61
CA PHE A 402 30.72 -24.49 47.68
C PHE A 402 29.45 -25.31 47.93
N ALA A 403 29.60 -26.47 48.58
CA ALA A 403 28.50 -27.23 49.14
C ALA A 403 28.93 -27.79 50.51
N GLY A 404 28.14 -27.48 51.55
CA GLY A 404 28.33 -27.84 52.96
C GLY A 404 28.30 -26.56 53.81
N VAL A 405 27.34 -26.34 54.70
CA VAL A 405 27.04 -27.06 55.96
C VAL A 405 25.60 -26.67 56.44
N PRO A 406 24.92 -27.47 57.30
CA PRO A 406 23.47 -27.46 57.52
C PRO A 406 23.03 -26.68 58.78
N THR A 407 21.72 -26.43 58.96
CA THR A 407 20.97 -26.57 60.23
C THR A 407 19.51 -26.05 60.15
N SER A 408 18.68 -26.59 61.03
CA SER A 408 17.23 -26.45 61.16
C SER A 408 16.83 -25.21 62.03
N PRO A 409 15.54 -25.00 62.39
CA PRO A 409 14.88 -23.70 62.34
C PRO A 409 14.93 -22.92 63.67
N GLU A 410 15.07 -21.59 63.62
CA GLU A 410 14.42 -20.68 64.57
C GLU A 410 14.53 -19.21 64.10
N THR A 411 13.33 -18.62 63.97
CA THR A 411 12.97 -17.20 64.13
C THR A 411 14.06 -16.12 64.09
N GLU A 412 14.02 -15.32 63.03
CA GLU A 412 14.17 -13.87 63.17
C GLU A 412 13.20 -13.15 62.22
N LYS A 413 12.19 -12.51 62.83
CA LYS A 413 11.24 -11.62 62.17
C LYS A 413 11.98 -10.35 61.75
N LEU A 414 12.22 -10.17 60.45
CA LEU A 414 12.50 -8.86 59.87
C LEU A 414 11.65 -8.66 58.61
N LEU A 415 10.51 -8.00 58.84
CA LEU A 415 9.81 -7.07 57.95
C LEU A 415 9.66 -7.51 56.48
N VAL A 416 8.49 -8.12 56.21
CA VAL A 416 7.85 -8.09 54.88
C VAL A 416 7.67 -6.63 54.46
N PRO A 417 8.31 -6.13 53.37
CA PRO A 417 7.80 -4.97 52.69
C PRO A 417 6.76 -5.47 51.71
N THR A 418 5.50 -5.39 52.13
CA THR A 418 4.34 -5.35 51.23
C THR A 418 4.54 -4.15 50.32
N THR A 419 5.20 -4.39 49.20
CA THR A 419 5.21 -3.46 48.08
C THR A 419 4.84 -4.29 46.88
N GLU A 420 3.55 -4.34 46.61
CA GLU A 420 3.04 -4.33 45.25
C GLU A 420 3.66 -3.13 44.53
N LYS A 421 4.93 -3.25 44.12
CA LYS A 421 5.45 -2.47 43.02
C LYS A 421 4.78 -3.06 41.80
N SER A 422 3.63 -2.47 41.48
CA SER A 422 3.07 -2.46 40.14
C SER A 422 4.21 -2.51 39.14
N VAL A 423 4.40 -3.69 38.55
CA VAL A 423 5.30 -3.89 37.43
C VAL A 423 4.84 -2.87 36.39
N GLN A 424 5.60 -1.79 36.23
CA GLN A 424 5.39 -0.87 35.14
C GLN A 424 5.61 -1.67 33.88
N LYS A 425 4.52 -2.18 33.31
CA LYS A 425 4.43 -2.59 31.92
C LYS A 425 5.11 -1.48 31.14
N GLN A 426 6.32 -1.74 30.64
CA GLN A 426 6.84 -0.93 29.56
C GLN A 426 5.73 -0.91 28.52
N THR A 427 5.21 0.30 28.26
CA THR A 427 4.29 0.52 27.17
C THR A 427 4.94 -0.08 25.95
N GLU A 428 4.43 -1.23 25.52
CA GLU A 428 4.45 -1.62 24.14
C GLU A 428 4.13 -0.33 23.36
N GLU A 429 4.95 0.01 22.36
CA GLU A 429 4.52 0.95 21.33
C GLU A 429 3.35 0.30 20.59
N PHE A 430 2.22 0.17 21.27
CA PHE A 430 0.95 0.26 20.60
C PHE A 430 1.04 1.54 19.80
N LYS A 431 0.92 1.42 18.48
CA LYS A 431 0.28 2.46 17.70
C LYS A 431 -0.98 2.82 18.47
N ARG A 432 -0.92 3.87 19.29
CA ARG A 432 -2.07 4.34 20.05
C ARG A 432 -3.07 4.78 19.00
N ILE A 433 -4.02 3.91 18.72
CA ILE A 433 -5.31 4.29 18.16
C ILE A 433 -6.03 4.97 19.31
N GLY A 434 -5.59 6.18 19.63
CA GLY A 434 -6.18 7.05 20.63
C GLY A 434 -6.60 8.33 19.93
N SER A 435 -7.77 8.85 20.28
CA SER A 435 -8.23 10.15 19.81
C SER A 435 -7.16 11.18 20.15
N VAL A 436 -6.52 11.72 19.13
CA VAL A 436 -5.54 12.79 19.30
C VAL A 436 -6.26 13.97 19.97
N SER A 437 -5.67 14.54 21.03
CA SER A 437 -6.28 15.69 21.72
C SER A 437 -6.51 16.84 20.72
N GLY A 438 -7.67 17.50 20.79
CA GLY A 438 -8.02 18.64 19.93
C GLY A 438 -6.94 19.74 19.88
N SER A 439 -6.16 19.87 20.96
CA SER A 439 -5.03 20.79 21.06
C SER A 439 -3.91 20.50 20.05
N VAL A 440 -3.69 19.22 19.70
CA VAL A 440 -2.69 18.81 18.72
C VAL A 440 -3.16 19.17 17.31
N TYR A 441 -4.45 18.98 17.00
CA TYR A 441 -5.02 19.44 15.73
C TYR A 441 -4.89 20.96 15.60
N LEU A 442 -5.14 21.71 16.68
CA LEU A 442 -4.92 23.17 16.72
C LEU A 442 -3.46 23.55 16.46
N ARG A 443 -2.49 22.82 17.00
CA ARG A 443 -1.07 23.04 16.69
C ARG A 443 -0.74 22.74 15.23
N TYR A 444 -1.30 21.69 14.66
CA TYR A 444 -1.14 21.39 13.21
C TYR A 444 -1.79 22.46 12.33
N ILE A 445 -2.95 22.96 12.73
CA ILE A 445 -3.65 24.06 12.05
C ILE A 445 -2.82 25.33 12.11
N GLN A 446 -2.29 25.67 13.29
CA GLN A 446 -1.40 26.82 13.51
C GLN A 446 -0.07 26.69 12.74
N ALA A 447 0.43 25.47 12.54
CA ALA A 447 1.63 25.19 11.77
C ALA A 447 1.40 25.16 10.23
N SER A 448 0.14 25.06 9.78
CA SER A 448 -0.20 25.22 8.36
C SER A 448 -0.02 26.69 7.93
N LEU A 449 0.31 26.94 6.66
CA LEU A 449 0.81 28.24 6.14
C LEU A 449 -0.02 29.49 6.52
N TRP A 450 -1.26 29.36 6.95
CA TRP A 450 -2.16 30.48 7.27
C TRP A 450 -2.82 30.38 8.65
N GLY A 451 -2.47 29.38 9.46
CA GLY A 451 -3.05 29.21 10.80
C GLY A 451 -4.57 29.07 10.82
N VAL A 452 -5.19 29.45 11.93
CA VAL A 452 -6.65 29.49 12.10
C VAL A 452 -7.29 30.53 11.17
N LEU A 453 -6.59 31.64 10.90
CA LEU A 453 -7.05 32.70 10.00
C LEU A 453 -7.27 32.19 8.57
N GLY A 454 -6.36 31.37 8.06
CA GLY A 454 -6.49 30.75 6.74
C GLY A 454 -7.69 29.83 6.63
N ILE A 455 -7.95 29.04 7.67
CA ILE A 455 -9.15 28.18 7.71
C ILE A 455 -10.41 29.03 7.71
N ALA A 456 -10.43 30.11 8.50
CA ALA A 456 -11.55 31.05 8.50
C ALA A 456 -11.77 31.67 7.11
N ILE A 457 -10.70 32.07 6.40
CA ILE A 457 -10.77 32.60 5.04
C ILE A 457 -11.27 31.55 4.04
N ILE A 458 -10.76 30.31 4.10
CA ILE A 458 -11.22 29.23 3.22
C ILE A 458 -12.70 28.93 3.49
N PHE A 459 -13.10 28.89 4.75
CA PHE A 459 -14.48 28.65 5.14
C PHE A 459 -15.40 29.78 4.68
N THR A 460 -15.01 31.05 4.84
CA THR A 460 -15.80 32.19 4.36
C THR A 460 -15.88 32.23 2.84
N LEU A 461 -14.79 31.90 2.12
CA LEU A 461 -14.82 31.75 0.67
C LEU A 461 -15.76 30.62 0.24
N PHE A 462 -15.72 29.47 0.91
CA PHE A 462 -16.59 28.33 0.62
C PHE A 462 -18.07 28.63 0.91
N MET A 463 -18.35 29.29 2.02
CA MET A 463 -19.70 29.75 2.35
C MET A 463 -20.16 30.82 1.34
N GLY A 464 -19.28 31.74 0.96
CA GLY A 464 -19.54 32.75 -0.05
C GLY A 464 -19.88 32.15 -1.41
N THR A 465 -19.10 31.18 -1.90
CA THR A 465 -19.41 30.48 -3.17
C THR A 465 -20.70 29.69 -3.08
N SER A 466 -20.99 29.05 -1.95
CA SER A 466 -22.25 28.32 -1.72
C SER A 466 -23.46 29.26 -1.73
N VAL A 467 -23.37 30.41 -1.05
CA VAL A 467 -24.44 31.42 -1.03
C VAL A 467 -24.63 32.03 -2.42
N LEU A 468 -23.54 32.36 -3.13
CA LEU A 468 -23.61 32.92 -4.48
C LEU A 468 -24.23 31.94 -5.48
N THR A 469 -23.92 30.64 -5.39
CA THR A 469 -24.51 29.62 -6.27
C THR A 469 -26.00 29.41 -5.97
N LEU A 470 -26.41 29.37 -4.70
CA LEU A 470 -27.81 29.32 -4.29
C LEU A 470 -28.58 30.57 -4.75
N PHE A 471 -28.00 31.75 -4.54
CA PHE A 471 -28.57 33.01 -5.00
C PHE A 471 -28.71 33.03 -6.53
N THR A 472 -27.70 32.56 -7.26
CA THR A 472 -27.73 32.45 -8.73
C THR A 472 -28.91 31.58 -9.17
N ASN A 473 -29.07 30.39 -8.58
CA ASN A 473 -30.17 29.48 -8.91
C ASN A 473 -31.55 30.08 -8.59
N TRP A 474 -31.68 30.71 -7.42
CA TRP A 474 -32.92 31.36 -7.00
C TRP A 474 -33.29 32.54 -7.91
N TRP A 475 -32.32 33.41 -8.20
CA TRP A 475 -32.49 34.54 -9.11
C TRP A 475 -32.90 34.08 -10.51
N LEU A 476 -32.23 33.05 -11.04
CA LEU A 476 -32.52 32.49 -12.35
C LEU A 476 -33.95 31.94 -12.44
N GLY A 477 -34.41 31.26 -11.38
CA GLY A 477 -35.79 30.77 -11.27
C GLY A 477 -36.82 31.92 -11.28
N ARG A 478 -36.58 32.98 -10.48
CA ARG A 478 -37.48 34.15 -10.45
C ARG A 478 -37.50 34.87 -11.81
N TRP A 479 -36.34 35.10 -12.40
CA TRP A 479 -36.21 35.79 -13.69
C TRP A 479 -36.92 35.00 -14.81
N SER A 480 -36.71 33.68 -14.87
CA SER A 480 -37.38 32.80 -15.82
C SER A 480 -38.91 32.89 -15.69
N ASN A 481 -39.44 32.84 -14.47
CA ASN A 481 -40.89 32.92 -14.25
C ASN A 481 -41.46 34.29 -14.67
N ALA A 482 -40.77 35.38 -14.33
CA ALA A 482 -41.18 36.73 -14.73
C ALA A 482 -41.21 36.91 -16.25
N GLU A 483 -40.23 36.34 -16.96
CA GLU A 483 -40.16 36.44 -18.41
C GLU A 483 -41.23 35.57 -19.09
N ARG A 484 -41.53 34.38 -18.55
CA ARG A 484 -42.64 33.53 -19.01
C ARG A 484 -43.99 34.28 -18.97
N ILE A 485 -44.24 35.02 -17.89
CA ILE A 485 -45.44 35.86 -17.73
C ILE A 485 -45.48 37.00 -18.77
N ARG A 486 -44.34 37.63 -19.06
CA ARG A 486 -44.25 38.69 -20.08
C ARG A 486 -44.52 38.19 -21.49
N TYR A 487 -44.01 37.01 -21.85
CA TYR A 487 -44.33 36.39 -23.13
C TYR A 487 -45.81 36.01 -23.23
N ALA A 488 -46.40 35.46 -22.16
CA ALA A 488 -47.82 35.14 -22.11
C ALA A 488 -48.69 36.40 -22.29
N SER A 489 -48.43 37.49 -21.58
CA SER A 489 -49.22 38.73 -21.71
C SER A 489 -49.08 39.40 -23.08
N LYS A 490 -47.88 39.35 -23.68
CA LYS A 490 -47.65 39.87 -25.04
C LYS A 490 -48.37 39.05 -26.10
N SER A 491 -48.48 37.73 -25.90
CA SER A 491 -49.30 36.83 -26.73
C SER A 491 -50.80 37.14 -26.60
N THR A 492 -51.31 37.35 -25.38
CA THR A 492 -52.73 37.69 -25.16
C THR A 492 -53.10 39.04 -25.79
N ASN A 493 -52.23 40.06 -25.66
CA ASN A 493 -52.45 41.37 -26.28
C ASN A 493 -52.32 41.35 -27.81
N ALA A 494 -51.50 40.45 -28.38
CA ALA A 494 -51.43 40.24 -29.82
C ALA A 494 -52.70 39.53 -30.35
N ASN A 495 -53.26 38.58 -29.61
CA ASN A 495 -54.52 37.92 -29.99
C ASN A 495 -55.73 38.87 -29.89
N CYS A 496 -55.79 39.75 -28.88
CA CYS A 496 -56.85 40.78 -28.80
C CYS A 496 -56.75 41.86 -29.89
N THR A 497 -55.57 42.12 -30.45
CA THR A 497 -55.42 43.07 -31.58
C THR A 497 -55.69 42.41 -32.93
N ILE A 498 -55.42 41.10 -33.07
CA ILE A 498 -55.74 40.33 -34.28
C ILE A 498 -57.25 40.01 -34.38
N GLU A 499 -57.95 39.77 -33.27
CA GLU A 499 -59.42 39.60 -33.29
C GLU A 499 -60.17 40.86 -33.76
N ASN A 500 -59.57 42.04 -33.68
CA ASN A 500 -60.15 43.30 -34.17
C ASN A 500 -59.81 43.63 -35.64
N HIS A 501 -58.94 42.86 -36.29
CA HIS A 501 -58.60 43.04 -37.71
C HIS A 501 -58.55 41.70 -38.48
N SER A 502 -59.74 41.24 -38.88
CA SER A 502 -60.04 40.35 -40.03
C SER A 502 -59.52 38.89 -40.05
N PRO A 503 -60.35 37.91 -40.49
CA PRO A 503 -60.09 36.48 -40.38
C PRO A 503 -59.55 35.85 -41.68
N ILE A 504 -58.43 36.32 -42.24
CA ILE A 504 -57.94 35.79 -43.55
C ILE A 504 -56.47 35.32 -43.56
N LEU A 505 -55.65 35.65 -42.56
CA LEU A 505 -54.22 35.26 -42.57
C LEU A 505 -53.86 33.96 -41.81
N ASN A 506 -54.82 33.26 -41.20
CA ASN A 506 -54.55 32.12 -40.32
C ASN A 506 -54.37 30.76 -41.00
N MET A 507 -54.32 30.71 -42.35
CA MET A 507 -54.43 29.44 -43.07
C MET A 507 -53.12 28.90 -43.69
N THR A 508 -51.99 29.61 -43.61
CA THR A 508 -50.74 29.16 -44.27
C THR A 508 -49.67 28.60 -43.32
N MET A 509 -49.58 29.06 -42.08
CA MET A 509 -48.54 28.59 -41.14
C MET A 509 -48.96 27.36 -40.32
N ASN A 510 -50.27 27.21 -40.06
CA ASN A 510 -50.82 26.05 -39.35
C ASN A 510 -50.78 24.75 -40.18
N ALA A 511 -50.72 24.83 -41.51
CA ALA A 511 -50.64 23.65 -42.36
C ALA A 511 -49.27 22.95 -42.30
N TRP A 512 -48.19 23.68 -41.97
CA TRP A 512 -46.84 23.11 -41.87
C TRP A 512 -46.57 22.46 -40.51
N PHE A 513 -46.99 23.10 -39.40
CA PHE A 513 -46.86 22.53 -38.06
C PHE A 513 -47.78 21.31 -37.85
N LYS A 514 -49.01 21.34 -38.37
CA LYS A 514 -49.95 20.22 -38.26
C LYS A 514 -49.50 18.98 -39.05
N LYS A 515 -48.61 19.16 -40.05
CA LYS A 515 -48.01 18.05 -40.79
C LYS A 515 -46.87 17.38 -40.03
N ARG A 516 -46.19 18.08 -39.10
CA ARG A 516 -45.08 17.54 -38.30
C ARG A 516 -45.56 16.63 -37.17
N ASP A 517 -46.65 17.00 -36.51
CA ASP A 517 -47.17 16.24 -35.37
C ASP A 517 -47.75 14.87 -35.80
N ASN A 518 -48.26 14.76 -37.04
CA ASN A 518 -48.73 13.48 -37.58
C ASN A 518 -47.61 12.46 -37.86
N TYR A 519 -46.35 12.87 -38.05
CA TYR A 519 -45.25 11.92 -38.24
C TYR A 519 -44.71 11.34 -36.92
N PHE A 520 -44.88 12.06 -35.80
CA PHE A 520 -44.41 11.62 -34.48
C PHE A 520 -45.27 10.50 -33.88
N TYR A 521 -46.56 10.43 -34.22
CA TYR A 521 -47.46 9.37 -33.74
C TYR A 521 -47.41 8.08 -34.59
N THR A 522 -46.92 8.13 -35.82
CA THR A 522 -46.76 6.94 -36.68
C THR A 522 -45.44 6.18 -36.48
N LEU A 523 -44.49 6.71 -35.71
CA LEU A 523 -43.20 6.04 -35.46
C LEU A 523 -43.08 5.40 -34.05
N LEU A 524 -44.14 5.54 -33.24
CA LEU A 524 -44.24 5.01 -31.87
C LEU A 524 -45.52 4.16 -31.67
N GLY A 525 -46.09 3.65 -32.77
CA GLY A 525 -47.15 2.65 -32.78
C GLY A 525 -46.61 1.29 -33.16
#